data_AF-A0A661GP62-F1
#
_entry.id   AF-A0A661GP62-F1
#
_cell.length_a   1.000
_cell.length_b   1.000
_cell.length_c   1.000
_cell.angle_alpha   90.00
_cell.angle_beta   90.00
_cell.angle_gamma   90.00
#
_symmetry.space_group_name_H-M   'P 1'
#
loop_
_entity.id
_entity.type
_entity.pdbx_description
1 polymer ?
#
loop_
_entity_poly.entity_id
_entity_poly.type
_entity_poly.pdbx_seq_one_letter_code
_entity_poly.pdbx_strand_id
1 'polypeptide(L)'
;DLRATPVLRWSWKVGNLLTGIDEPRKGGADYPARVYILFRGSWFDPRSFGVSYVWSSTQPRESAWPNAYTDRVMMVAVRDATDPVGEWVEEVRNVREDIRRHFGKEVDTVKAVAIMTDTDDSGQQATAWYGGITFAAE
;
A
#
# COMPACT_ATOMS: atom_id res chain seq x y z
N ASP A 1 -2.39 -12.64 -14.62
CA ASP A 1 -2.90 -13.83 -13.93
C ASP A 1 -2.01 -14.05 -12.72
N LEU A 2 -2.52 -13.90 -11.50
CA LEU A 2 -1.77 -14.05 -10.26
C LEU A 2 -1.40 -15.50 -9.94
N ARG A 3 -1.88 -16.49 -10.70
CA ARG A 3 -1.38 -17.87 -10.60
C ARG A 3 -0.06 -18.05 -11.32
N ALA A 4 0.22 -17.21 -12.33
CA ALA A 4 1.45 -17.23 -13.11
C ALA A 4 2.46 -16.17 -12.65
N THR A 5 1.97 -14.97 -12.30
CA THR A 5 2.81 -13.84 -11.88
C THR A 5 2.26 -13.22 -10.58
N PRO A 6 2.35 -13.89 -9.42
CA PRO A 6 1.80 -13.40 -8.15
C PRO A 6 2.60 -12.27 -7.51
N VAL A 7 3.88 -12.14 -7.87
CA VAL A 7 4.81 -11.25 -7.19
C VAL A 7 4.74 -9.86 -7.81
N LEU A 8 4.41 -8.87 -7.00
CA LEU A 8 4.55 -7.46 -7.34
C LEU A 8 5.94 -6.99 -6.92
N ARG A 9 6.66 -6.39 -7.86
CA ARG A 9 7.93 -5.71 -7.63
C ARG A 9 7.76 -4.24 -7.95
N TRP A 10 8.31 -3.37 -7.11
CA TRP A 10 8.38 -1.95 -7.39
C TRP A 10 9.55 -1.31 -6.67
N SER A 11 9.88 -0.11 -7.09
CA SER A 11 10.84 0.77 -6.41
C SER A 11 10.15 2.07 -6.08
N TRP A 12 10.57 2.67 -4.98
CA TRP A 12 10.10 3.99 -4.59
C TRP A 12 11.13 4.70 -3.72
N LYS A 13 10.91 6.00 -3.58
CA LYS A 13 11.66 6.88 -2.70
C LYS A 13 10.69 7.87 -2.10
N VAL A 14 10.80 8.16 -0.81
CA VAL A 14 10.10 9.27 -0.16
C VAL A 14 11.06 10.41 0.13
N GLY A 15 10.59 11.64 0.02
CA GLY A 15 11.36 12.85 0.32
C GLY A 15 11.28 13.25 1.79
N ASN A 16 10.21 12.85 2.47
CA ASN A 16 9.97 13.14 3.89
C ASN A 16 8.97 12.16 4.48
N LEU A 17 8.93 12.10 5.81
CA LEU A 17 7.88 11.44 6.59
C LEU A 17 6.89 12.47 7.09
N LEU A 18 5.74 11.98 7.56
CA LEU A 18 4.70 12.79 8.17
C LEU A 18 4.82 12.70 9.69
N THR A 19 4.41 13.76 10.38
CA THR A 19 4.54 13.83 11.85
C THR A 19 3.20 14.11 12.51
N GLY A 20 3.03 13.65 13.76
CA GLY A 20 1.82 13.91 14.54
C GLY A 20 0.52 13.32 13.97
N ILE A 21 0.61 12.36 13.04
CA ILE A 21 -0.54 11.65 12.48
C ILE A 21 -0.78 10.32 13.19
N ASP A 22 -1.93 9.71 12.91
CA ASP A 22 -2.31 8.39 13.41
C ASP A 22 -2.98 7.60 12.29
N GLU A 23 -2.16 6.91 11.52
CA GLU A 23 -2.51 6.27 10.24
C GLU A 23 -3.69 5.28 10.29
N PRO A 24 -3.90 4.50 11.37
CA PRO A 24 -5.07 3.64 11.51
C PRO A 24 -6.37 4.37 11.85
N ARG A 25 -6.35 5.67 12.18
CA ARG A 25 -7.53 6.45 12.58
C ARG A 25 -7.94 7.46 11.51
N LYS A 26 -9.25 7.75 11.46
CA LYS A 26 -9.81 8.76 10.54
C LYS A 26 -9.24 10.14 10.89
N GLY A 27 -8.91 10.94 9.89
CA GLY A 27 -8.27 12.24 10.07
C GLY A 27 -6.76 12.14 10.33
N GLY A 28 -6.17 10.95 10.21
CA GLY A 28 -4.72 10.73 10.29
C GLY A 28 -4.19 9.73 9.27
N ALA A 29 -5.02 9.28 8.34
CA ALA A 29 -4.70 8.22 7.39
C ALA A 29 -3.98 8.77 6.16
N ASP A 30 -2.86 9.46 6.38
CA ASP A 30 -1.95 10.04 5.37
C ASP A 30 -0.63 9.29 5.29
N TYR A 31 -0.06 9.19 4.10
CA TYR A 31 1.14 8.39 3.90
C TYR A 31 2.01 9.02 2.80
N PRO A 32 3.33 9.11 3.01
CA PRO A 32 4.22 9.70 2.02
C PRO A 32 4.23 8.93 0.70
N ALA A 33 4.02 7.61 0.73
CA ALA A 33 3.85 6.80 -0.47
C ALA A 33 2.98 5.57 -0.26
N ARG A 34 2.17 5.23 -1.26
CA ARG A 34 1.36 4.00 -1.28
C ARG A 34 1.30 3.38 -2.67
N VAL A 35 1.28 2.05 -2.70
CA VAL A 35 0.92 1.23 -3.87
C VAL A 35 -0.29 0.39 -3.50
N TYR A 36 -1.38 0.59 -4.24
CA TYR A 36 -2.68 -0.02 -3.98
C TYR A 36 -3.02 -1.05 -5.04
N ILE A 37 -3.45 -2.25 -4.61
CA ILE A 37 -3.93 -3.30 -5.50
C ILE A 37 -5.41 -3.57 -5.25
N LEU A 38 -6.24 -3.33 -6.27
CA LEU A 38 -7.69 -3.52 -6.21
C LEU A 38 -8.10 -4.86 -6.81
N PHE A 39 -9.02 -5.54 -6.13
CA PHE A 39 -9.67 -6.77 -6.56
C PHE A 39 -11.18 -6.57 -6.70
N ARG A 40 -11.71 -7.10 -7.81
CA ARG A 40 -13.13 -7.05 -8.23
C ARG A 40 -13.66 -5.62 -8.48
N GLY A 41 -14.77 -5.55 -9.23
CA GLY A 41 -15.57 -4.34 -9.37
C GLY A 41 -14.94 -3.15 -10.11
N SER A 42 -15.47 -1.96 -9.83
CA SER A 42 -14.90 -0.65 -10.16
C SER A 42 -14.54 0.08 -8.86
N TRP A 43 -13.95 1.28 -8.94
CA TRP A 43 -13.62 2.09 -7.75
C TRP A 43 -14.82 2.37 -6.82
N PHE A 44 -16.05 2.37 -7.35
CA PHE A 44 -17.28 2.61 -6.59
C PHE A 44 -18.07 1.33 -6.28
N ASP A 45 -17.60 0.16 -6.71
CA ASP A 45 -18.29 -1.10 -6.43
C ASP A 45 -18.08 -1.48 -4.95
N PRO A 46 -19.16 -1.65 -4.16
CA PRO A 46 -19.05 -1.98 -2.74
C PRO A 46 -18.48 -3.38 -2.49
N ARG A 47 -18.28 -4.20 -3.52
CA ARG A 47 -17.62 -5.52 -3.43
C ARG A 47 -16.13 -5.45 -3.69
N SER A 48 -15.61 -4.28 -4.09
CA SER A 48 -14.19 -4.08 -4.29
C SER A 48 -13.47 -4.11 -2.95
N PHE A 49 -12.33 -4.78 -2.93
CA PHE A 49 -11.47 -4.90 -1.77
C PHE A 49 -10.01 -4.87 -2.25
N GLY A 50 -9.06 -4.68 -1.34
CA GLY A 50 -7.68 -4.53 -1.76
C GLY A 50 -6.67 -4.54 -0.63
N VAL A 51 -5.41 -4.44 -1.05
CA VAL A 51 -4.27 -4.22 -0.17
C VAL A 51 -3.59 -2.92 -0.60
N SER A 52 -3.14 -2.14 0.38
CA SER A 52 -2.32 -0.95 0.17
C SER A 52 -0.99 -1.15 0.86
N TYR A 53 0.07 -1.29 0.09
CA TYR A 53 1.43 -1.28 0.59
C TYR A 53 1.86 0.17 0.83
N VAL A 54 2.30 0.47 2.04
CA VAL A 54 2.57 1.84 2.45
C VAL A 54 3.97 2.02 3.01
N TRP A 55 4.53 3.19 2.76
CA TRP A 55 5.60 3.72 3.58
C TRP A 55 4.97 4.40 4.78
N SER A 56 5.02 3.75 5.93
CA SER A 56 4.42 4.27 7.15
C SER A 56 5.33 5.28 7.83
N SER A 57 4.75 6.35 8.36
CA SER A 57 5.45 7.30 9.25
C SER A 57 5.28 6.94 10.73
N THR A 58 4.32 6.08 11.07
CA THR A 58 3.92 5.84 12.48
C THR A 58 3.80 4.37 12.90
N GLN A 59 3.55 3.48 11.95
CA GLN A 59 3.39 2.05 12.19
C GLN A 59 4.69 1.29 11.89
N PRO A 60 5.05 0.27 12.69
CA PRO A 60 6.24 -0.54 12.43
C PRO A 60 6.15 -1.31 11.12
N ARG A 61 7.30 -1.58 10.50
CA ARG A 61 7.40 -2.45 9.33
C ARG A 61 6.76 -3.83 9.57
N GLU A 62 6.17 -4.39 8.53
CA GLU A 62 5.38 -5.64 8.48
C GLU A 62 4.08 -5.63 9.29
N SER A 63 3.72 -4.51 9.91
CA SER A 63 2.39 -4.35 10.51
C SER A 63 1.32 -4.25 9.42
N ALA A 64 0.09 -4.65 9.78
CA ALA A 64 -1.06 -4.56 8.91
C ALA A 64 -2.33 -4.18 9.69
N TRP A 65 -3.14 -3.31 9.13
CA TRP A 65 -4.37 -2.82 9.76
C TRP A 65 -5.44 -2.44 8.72
N PRO A 66 -6.73 -2.47 9.07
CA PRO A 66 -7.78 -2.00 8.18
C PRO A 66 -7.63 -0.50 7.88
N ASN A 67 -7.97 -0.09 6.67
CA ASN A 67 -8.04 1.33 6.33
C ASN A 67 -9.02 2.07 7.25
N ALA A 68 -8.67 3.28 7.68
CA ALA A 68 -9.46 4.07 8.62
C ALA A 68 -10.91 4.37 8.14
N TYR A 69 -11.13 4.41 6.82
CA TYR A 69 -12.41 4.73 6.20
C TYR A 69 -13.19 3.50 5.72
N THR A 70 -12.54 2.35 5.60
CA THR A 70 -13.18 1.10 5.19
C THR A 70 -12.41 -0.13 5.67
N ASP A 71 -13.12 -1.16 6.10
CA ASP A 71 -12.56 -2.47 6.46
C ASP A 71 -12.22 -3.36 5.24
N ARG A 72 -12.56 -2.92 4.03
CA ARG A 72 -12.33 -3.67 2.78
C ARG A 72 -10.90 -3.57 2.25
N VAL A 73 -10.10 -2.70 2.87
CA VAL A 73 -8.72 -2.45 2.47
C VAL A 73 -7.82 -2.76 3.64
N MET A 74 -6.83 -3.62 3.40
CA MET A 74 -5.77 -3.86 4.36
C MET A 74 -4.58 -2.96 4.01
N MET A 75 -4.18 -2.12 4.95
CA MET A 75 -2.93 -1.37 4.91
C MET A 75 -1.81 -2.31 5.38
N VAL A 76 -0.67 -2.31 4.68
CA VAL A 76 0.50 -3.11 5.03
C VAL A 76 1.74 -2.21 4.99
N ALA A 77 2.35 -1.96 6.14
CA ALA A 77 3.58 -1.20 6.24
C ALA A 77 4.75 -2.05 5.70
N VAL A 78 5.20 -1.75 4.50
CA VAL A 78 6.39 -2.39 3.91
C VAL A 78 7.67 -1.61 4.21
N ARG A 79 7.52 -0.35 4.66
CA ARG A 79 8.55 0.53 5.21
C ARG A 79 8.00 1.30 6.39
N ASP A 80 8.87 1.73 7.29
CA ASP A 80 8.51 2.57 8.43
C ASP A 80 9.43 3.79 8.59
N ALA A 81 9.31 4.47 9.72
CA ALA A 81 10.07 5.69 10.03
C ALA A 81 11.58 5.47 10.22
N THR A 82 12.03 4.22 10.33
CA THR A 82 13.45 3.86 10.51
C THR A 82 14.16 3.59 9.18
N ASP A 83 13.41 3.42 8.09
CA ASP A 83 13.95 3.24 6.74
C ASP A 83 14.53 4.55 6.16
N PRO A 84 15.56 4.47 5.29
CA PRO A 84 16.26 5.65 4.78
C PRO A 84 15.37 6.51 3.86
N VAL A 85 15.14 7.76 4.28
CA VAL A 85 14.45 8.79 3.48
C VAL A 85 15.42 9.38 2.44
N GLY A 86 14.93 9.65 1.23
CA GLY A 86 15.75 10.23 0.15
C GLY A 86 16.53 9.21 -0.68
N GLU A 87 16.41 7.92 -0.36
CA GLU A 87 17.03 6.81 -1.08
C GLU A 87 16.01 5.98 -1.84
N TRP A 88 16.41 5.44 -3.00
CA TRP A 88 15.59 4.48 -3.72
C TRP A 88 15.68 3.13 -3.04
N VAL A 89 14.53 2.53 -2.76
CA VAL A 89 14.43 1.18 -2.24
C VAL A 89 13.51 0.35 -3.12
N GLU A 90 13.77 -0.95 -3.16
CA GLU A 90 12.94 -1.94 -3.85
C GLU A 90 12.07 -2.69 -2.85
N GLU A 91 10.89 -3.08 -3.33
CA GLU A 91 9.94 -3.92 -2.62
C GLU A 91 9.56 -5.12 -3.50
N VAL A 92 9.30 -6.24 -2.83
CA VAL A 92 8.85 -7.47 -3.44
C VAL A 92 7.76 -8.06 -2.55
N ARG A 93 6.54 -8.22 -3.07
CA ARG A 93 5.41 -8.80 -2.33
C ARG A 93 4.65 -9.82 -3.15
N ASN A 94 4.34 -10.96 -2.55
CA ASN A 94 3.39 -11.90 -3.12
C ASN A 94 1.97 -11.42 -2.81
N VAL A 95 1.34 -10.75 -3.78
CA VAL A 95 0.03 -10.12 -3.60
C VAL A 95 -1.05 -11.16 -3.33
N ARG A 96 -0.98 -12.31 -4.01
CA ARG A 96 -1.96 -13.40 -3.85
C ARG A 96 -1.91 -13.96 -2.42
N GLU A 97 -0.71 -14.13 -1.88
CA GLU A 97 -0.51 -14.58 -0.51
C GLU A 97 -0.97 -13.56 0.53
N ASP A 98 -0.67 -12.27 0.32
CA ASP A 98 -1.13 -11.20 1.21
C ASP A 98 -2.66 -11.15 1.26
N ILE A 99 -3.34 -11.26 0.12
CA ILE A 99 -4.81 -11.30 0.08
C ILE A 99 -5.36 -12.53 0.82
N ARG A 100 -4.74 -13.70 0.63
CA ARG A 100 -5.12 -14.91 1.36
C ARG A 100 -4.93 -14.73 2.88
N ARG A 101 -3.81 -14.14 3.29
CA ARG A 101 -3.47 -13.90 4.70
C ARG A 101 -4.45 -12.96 5.39
N HIS A 102 -4.80 -11.85 4.73
CA HIS A 102 -5.56 -10.77 5.36
C HIS A 102 -7.08 -10.90 5.17
N PHE A 103 -7.53 -11.59 4.12
CA PHE A 103 -8.96 -11.70 3.81
C PHE A 103 -9.48 -13.15 3.78
N GLY A 104 -8.60 -14.15 3.80
CA GLY A 104 -8.98 -15.56 3.61
C GLY A 104 -9.57 -15.82 2.22
N LYS A 105 -9.23 -14.99 1.22
CA LYS A 105 -9.78 -15.06 -0.14
C LYS A 105 -8.71 -15.51 -1.12
N GLU A 106 -9.15 -16.28 -2.12
CA GLU A 106 -8.34 -16.59 -3.29
C GLU A 106 -8.64 -15.58 -4.41
N VAL A 107 -7.58 -15.06 -5.04
CA VAL A 107 -7.66 -14.10 -6.15
C VAL A 107 -6.69 -14.48 -7.27
N ASP A 108 -7.17 -14.37 -8.51
CA ASP A 108 -6.39 -14.72 -9.70
C ASP A 108 -6.16 -13.52 -10.64
N THR A 109 -6.92 -12.43 -10.47
CA THR A 109 -6.85 -11.28 -11.37
C THR A 109 -6.86 -9.98 -10.58
N VAL A 110 -5.85 -9.14 -10.81
CA VAL A 110 -5.80 -7.76 -10.35
C VAL A 110 -6.70 -6.92 -11.25
N LYS A 111 -7.54 -6.08 -10.65
CA LYS A 111 -8.41 -5.17 -11.41
C LYS A 111 -7.71 -3.87 -11.76
N ALA A 112 -6.95 -3.32 -10.81
CA ALA A 112 -6.20 -2.09 -10.99
C ALA A 112 -5.01 -2.02 -10.01
N VAL A 113 -3.99 -1.29 -10.44
CA VAL A 113 -2.88 -0.82 -9.60
C VAL A 113 -2.99 0.70 -9.54
N ALA A 114 -2.94 1.25 -8.34
CA ALA A 114 -2.89 2.70 -8.12
C ALA A 114 -1.65 3.05 -7.29
N ILE A 115 -1.12 4.24 -7.53
CA ILE A 115 -0.08 4.86 -6.70
C ILE A 115 -0.62 6.16 -6.13
N MET A 116 -0.24 6.48 -4.91
CA MET A 116 -0.77 7.65 -4.23
C MET A 116 0.24 8.19 -3.22
N THR A 117 0.44 9.50 -3.29
CA THR A 117 1.07 10.30 -2.24
C THR A 117 0.01 11.29 -1.81
N ASP A 118 -0.39 11.23 -0.55
CA ASP A 118 -1.55 11.95 -0.08
C ASP A 118 -1.39 12.41 1.37
N THR A 119 -1.89 13.62 1.58
CA THR A 119 -1.78 14.39 2.82
C THR A 119 -3.07 15.17 3.11
N ASP A 120 -4.21 14.66 2.65
CA ASP A 120 -5.50 15.36 2.75
C ASP A 120 -6.06 15.37 4.18
N ASP A 121 -5.72 14.38 5.02
CA ASP A 121 -6.15 14.34 6.42
C ASP A 121 -5.37 15.35 7.29
N SER A 122 -4.05 15.43 7.13
CA SER A 122 -3.16 16.25 7.96
C SER A 122 -2.85 17.63 7.37
N GLY A 123 -3.08 17.83 6.07
CA GLY A 123 -2.72 19.05 5.35
C GLY A 123 -1.20 19.28 5.24
N GLN A 124 -0.38 18.28 5.60
CA GLN A 124 1.08 18.34 5.44
C GLN A 124 1.47 18.23 3.96
N GLN A 125 2.78 18.24 3.68
CA GLN A 125 3.31 18.00 2.35
C GLN A 125 4.11 16.70 2.33
N ALA A 126 3.96 15.94 1.26
CA ALA A 126 4.78 14.77 0.99
C ALA A 126 5.23 14.78 -0.47
N THR A 127 6.44 14.28 -0.71
CA THR A 127 6.93 13.99 -2.05
C THR A 127 7.39 12.55 -2.11
N ALA A 128 6.98 11.84 -3.15
CA ALA A 128 7.51 10.52 -3.45
C ALA A 128 7.74 10.31 -4.94
N TRP A 129 8.64 9.37 -5.24
CA TRP A 129 8.95 8.90 -6.57
C TRP A 129 8.70 7.41 -6.64
N TYR A 130 8.21 6.95 -7.80
CA TYR A 130 7.84 5.56 -8.04
C TYR A 130 8.51 5.07 -9.32
N GLY A 131 8.87 3.78 -9.37
CA GLY A 131 9.48 3.17 -10.54
C GLY A 131 9.34 1.65 -10.55
N GLY A 132 9.51 1.03 -11.71
CA GLY A 132 9.67 -0.42 -11.83
C GLY A 132 8.47 -1.26 -11.40
N ILE A 133 7.25 -0.72 -11.41
CA ILE A 133 6.04 -1.44 -10.98
C ILE A 133 5.71 -2.55 -11.97
N THR A 134 5.96 -3.80 -11.58
CA THR A 134 5.84 -4.97 -12.45
C THR A 134 5.33 -6.20 -11.69
N PHE A 135 4.60 -7.07 -12.38
CA PHE A 135 4.26 -8.40 -11.88
C PHE A 135 5.20 -9.44 -12.49
N ALA A 136 5.71 -10.36 -11.66
CA ALA A 136 6.64 -11.41 -12.04
C ALA A 136 6.25 -12.76 -11.41
N ALA A 137 6.82 -13.85 -11.95
CA ALA A 137 6.60 -15.21 -11.45
C ALA A 137 7.30 -15.46 -10.11
N GLU A 138 8.50 -14.89 -9.96
CA GLU A 138 9.36 -14.85 -8.78
C GLU A 138 9.87 -13.43 -8.62
#